data_AF-A0A8W8J3W7-F1
#
_entry.id   AF-A0A8W8J3W7-F1
#
_cell.length_a   1.000
_cell.length_b   1.000
_cell.length_c   1.000
_cell.angle_alpha   90.00
_cell.angle_beta   90.00
_cell.angle_gamma   90.00
#
_symmetry.space_group_name_H-M   'P 1'
#
loop_
_entity.id
_entity.type
_entity.pdbx_description
1 polymer ?
#
loop_
_entity_poly.entity_id
_entity_poly.type
_entity_poly.pdbx_seq_one_letter_code
_entity_poly.pdbx_strand_id
1 'polypeptide(L)'
;NRLYKEYGVLGYTIVQCMGDAVFIPAGAPHQVKNLHSCIKVAEDFVSPEHLNHCFSLTQEFRLLSDTHTNHEDKLQVKNIMYHAVKDALAVLNNAEPEED
;
A
#
# COMPACT_ATOMS: atom_id res chain seq x y z
N ASN A 1 -9.57 -26.29 7.12
CA ASN A 1 -8.83 -26.33 5.83
C ASN A 1 -9.75 -26.37 4.60
N ARG A 2 -10.92 -25.70 4.62
CA ARG A 2 -11.81 -25.69 3.45
C ARG A 2 -11.19 -24.93 2.27
N LEU A 3 -10.75 -23.70 2.51
CA LEU A 3 -10.08 -22.82 1.53
C LEU A 3 -8.91 -23.49 0.80
N TYR A 4 -8.00 -24.13 1.54
CA TYR A 4 -6.88 -24.84 0.92
C TYR A 4 -7.34 -26.04 0.08
N LYS A 5 -8.28 -26.85 0.57
CA LYS A 5 -8.75 -28.05 -0.13
C LYS A 5 -9.54 -27.74 -1.40
N GLU A 6 -10.35 -26.68 -1.38
CA GLU A 6 -11.25 -26.33 -2.48
C GLU A 6 -10.63 -25.33 -3.48
N TYR A 7 -9.74 -24.45 -3.00
CA TYR A 7 -9.22 -23.32 -3.79
C TYR A 7 -7.69 -23.18 -3.78
N GLY A 8 -6.96 -24.06 -3.08
CA GLY A 8 -5.49 -23.96 -2.95
C GLY A 8 -5.01 -22.74 -2.14
N VAL A 9 -5.92 -22.00 -1.50
CA VAL A 9 -5.57 -20.79 -0.75
C VAL A 9 -4.97 -21.18 0.59
N LEU A 10 -3.72 -20.78 0.81
CA LEU A 10 -2.98 -20.96 2.05
C LEU A 10 -2.98 -19.66 2.86
N GLY A 11 -3.42 -19.75 4.12
CA GLY A 11 -3.36 -18.63 5.07
C GLY A 11 -2.16 -18.76 6.00
N TYR A 12 -1.48 -17.65 6.26
CA TYR A 12 -0.41 -17.55 7.26
C TYR A 12 -0.92 -16.78 8.48
N THR A 13 -0.60 -17.26 9.68
CA THR A 13 -0.95 -16.59 10.94
C THR A 13 0.30 -15.99 11.55
N ILE A 14 0.27 -14.69 11.80
CA ILE A 14 1.33 -13.95 12.49
C ILE A 14 0.74 -13.45 13.82
N VAL A 15 1.47 -13.66 14.91
CA VAL A 15 1.13 -13.10 16.22
C VAL A 15 1.89 -11.79 16.37
N GLN A 16 1.16 -10.69 16.53
CA GLN A 16 1.73 -9.37 16.81
C GLN A 16 1.70 -9.14 18.32
N CYS A 17 2.86 -8.90 18.92
CA CYS A 17 3.02 -8.54 20.34
C CYS A 17 3.17 -7.02 20.50
N MET A 18 3.12 -6.55 21.76
CA MET A 18 3.38 -5.14 22.08
C MET A 18 4.81 -4.76 21.65
N GLY A 19 4.94 -3.69 20.87
CA GLY A 19 6.21 -3.22 20.32
C GLY A 19 6.51 -3.72 18.91
N ASP A 20 5.79 -4.72 18.41
CA ASP A 20 6.00 -5.24 17.05
C ASP A 20 5.39 -4.33 15.98
N ALA A 21 6.16 -4.10 14.92
CA ALA A 21 5.68 -3.54 13.66
C ALA A 21 5.47 -4.66 12.64
N VAL A 22 4.31 -4.67 11.97
CA VAL A 22 3.97 -5.62 10.91
C VAL A 22 3.82 -4.85 9.61
N PHE A 23 4.65 -5.19 8.62
CA PHE A 23 4.55 -4.64 7.28
C PHE A 23 3.68 -5.54 6.41
N ILE A 24 2.62 -4.97 5.84
CA ILE A 24 1.72 -5.66 4.92
C ILE A 24 1.99 -5.12 3.51
N PRO A 25 2.48 -5.96 2.57
CA PRO A 25 2.71 -5.52 1.20
C PRO A 25 1.42 -5.09 0.49
N ALA A 26 1.56 -4.22 -0.51
CA ALA A 26 0.44 -3.83 -1.38
C ALA A 26 -0.22 -5.09 -1.99
N GLY A 27 -1.56 -5.12 -1.98
CA GLY A 27 -2.34 -6.23 -2.53
C GLY A 27 -2.44 -7.47 -1.65
N ALA A 28 -1.74 -7.55 -0.51
CA ALA A 28 -1.82 -8.70 0.38
C ALA A 28 -3.15 -8.72 1.17
N PRO A 29 -4.07 -9.69 0.91
CA PRO A 29 -5.31 -9.79 1.66
C PRO A 29 -5.00 -10.26 3.09
N HIS A 30 -5.54 -9.56 4.08
CA HIS A 30 -5.31 -9.89 5.48
C HIS A 30 -6.57 -9.67 6.33
N GLN A 31 -6.63 -10.38 7.45
CA GLN A 31 -7.69 -10.25 8.46
C GLN A 31 -7.06 -10.18 9.84
N VAL A 32 -7.68 -9.44 10.75
CA VAL A 32 -7.16 -9.20 12.10
C VAL A 32 -8.14 -9.74 13.13
N LYS A 33 -7.62 -10.45 14.13
CA LYS A 33 -8.35 -10.85 15.33
C LYS A 33 -7.57 -10.43 16.56
N ASN A 34 -8.17 -9.60 17.42
CA ASN A 34 -7.57 -9.24 18.71
C ASN A 34 -7.76 -10.40 19.70
N LEU A 35 -6.67 -10.92 20.25
CA LEU A 35 -6.70 -11.98 21.26
C LEU A 35 -6.84 -11.41 22.68
N HIS A 36 -6.41 -10.17 22.88
CA HIS A 36 -6.53 -9.38 24.10
C HIS A 36 -6.97 -7.95 23.74
N SER A 37 -7.38 -7.17 24.74
CA SER A 37 -7.60 -5.73 24.56
C SER A 37 -6.30 -5.06 24.10
N CYS A 38 -6.32 -4.41 22.93
CA CYS A 38 -5.15 -3.78 22.33
C CYS A 38 -5.55 -2.52 21.55
N ILE A 39 -4.61 -1.58 21.47
CA ILE A 39 -4.67 -0.40 20.61
C ILE A 39 -3.57 -0.57 19.55
N LYS A 40 -3.88 -0.27 18.29
CA LYS A 40 -2.91 -0.27 17.20
C LYS A 40 -2.96 1.05 16.44
N VAL A 41 -1.82 1.44 15.88
CA VAL A 41 -1.70 2.49 14.87
C VAL A 41 -1.29 1.82 13.57
N ALA A 42 -1.91 2.21 12.48
CA ALA A 42 -1.59 1.75 11.13
C ALA A 42 -1.51 2.97 10.22
N GLU A 43 -0.54 2.95 9.32
CA GLU A 43 -0.35 3.98 8.31
C GLU A 43 -0.05 3.30 6.98
N ASP A 44 -0.74 3.74 5.93
CA ASP A 44 -0.52 3.25 4.58
C ASP A 44 0.52 4.13 3.88
N PHE A 45 1.43 3.54 3.10
CA PHE A 45 2.44 4.28 2.35
C PHE A 45 2.67 3.66 0.97
N VAL A 46 3.23 4.45 0.05
CA VAL A 46 3.62 4.01 -1.30
C VAL A 46 5.14 3.98 -1.39
N SER A 47 5.69 2.79 -1.62
CA SER A 47 7.12 2.60 -1.89
C SER A 47 7.41 2.64 -3.40
N PRO A 48 8.56 3.17 -3.84
CA PRO A 48 8.96 3.13 -5.24
C PRO A 48 8.94 1.72 -5.85
N GLU A 49 9.35 0.71 -5.07
CA GLU A 49 9.47 -0.69 -5.48
C GLU A 49 8.11 -1.31 -5.86
N HIS A 50 7.02 -0.83 -5.26
CA HIS A 50 5.67 -1.37 -5.48
C HIS A 50 4.75 -0.41 -6.24
N LEU A 51 5.27 0.71 -6.76
CA LEU A 51 4.49 1.76 -7.43
C LEU A 51 3.61 1.21 -8.54
N ASN A 52 4.16 0.32 -9.39
CA ASN A 52 3.42 -0.29 -10.49
C ASN A 52 2.25 -1.13 -9.98
N HIS A 53 2.48 -1.95 -8.95
CA HIS A 53 1.43 -2.79 -8.37
C HIS A 53 0.35 -1.95 -7.68
N CYS A 54 0.73 -0.94 -6.91
CA CYS A 54 -0.20 0.00 -6.30
C CYS A 54 -1.06 0.70 -7.36
N PHE A 55 -0.46 1.13 -8.47
CA PHE A 55 -1.19 1.78 -9.55
C PHE A 55 -2.21 0.85 -10.22
N SER A 56 -1.83 -0.41 -10.50
CA SER A 56 -2.75 -1.42 -11.02
C SER A 56 -3.92 -1.68 -10.08
N LEU A 57 -3.66 -1.85 -8.78
CA LEU A 57 -4.70 -2.05 -7.77
C LEU A 57 -5.65 -0.85 -7.68
N THR A 58 -5.15 0.38 -7.77
CA THR A 58 -6.00 1.57 -7.83
C THR A 58 -6.91 1.57 -9.06
N GLN A 59 -6.48 1.02 -10.19
CA GLN A 59 -7.36 0.86 -11.37
C GLN A 59 -8.42 -0.23 -11.16
N GLU A 60 -8.03 -1.36 -10.56
CA GLU A 60 -8.97 -2.45 -10.25
C GLU A 60 -10.05 -2.01 -9.26
N PHE A 61 -9.70 -1.22 -8.25
CA PHE A 61 -10.66 -0.72 -7.28
C PHE A 61 -11.71 0.22 -7.86
N ARG A 62 -11.39 0.93 -8.95
CA ARG A 62 -12.38 1.76 -9.69
C ARG A 62 -13.45 0.92 -10.36
N LEU A 63 -13.20 -0.37 -10.60
CA LEU A 63 -14.19 -1.30 -11.14
C LEU A 63 -15.15 -1.82 -10.06
N LEU A 64 -14.86 -1.57 -8.77
CA LEU A 64 -15.77 -1.90 -7.68
C LEU A 64 -16.98 -0.98 -7.70
N SER A 65 -18.09 -1.42 -7.14
CA SER A 65 -19.31 -0.61 -7.04
C SER A 65 -19.06 0.69 -6.30
N ASP A 66 -19.78 1.75 -6.67
CA ASP A 66 -19.66 3.09 -6.07
C ASP A 66 -19.96 3.10 -4.55
N THR A 67 -20.64 2.06 -4.05
CA THR A 67 -20.92 1.85 -2.62
C THR A 67 -19.78 1.17 -1.87
N HIS A 68 -18.76 0.68 -2.56
CA HIS A 68 -17.64 -0.03 -1.95
C HIS A 68 -16.66 0.96 -1.34
N THR A 69 -16.29 0.76 -0.06
CA THR A 69 -15.43 1.70 0.70
C THR A 69 -14.02 1.88 0.14
N ASN A 70 -13.58 0.99 -0.75
CA ASN A 70 -12.29 1.05 -1.46
C ASN A 70 -12.40 1.62 -2.88
N HIS A 71 -13.59 2.01 -3.35
CA HIS A 71 -13.76 2.60 -4.67
C HIS A 71 -13.03 3.95 -4.80
N GLU A 72 -12.97 4.73 -3.71
CA GLU A 72 -12.24 5.99 -3.68
C GLU A 72 -10.71 5.79 -3.61
N ASP A 73 -9.98 6.59 -4.39
CA ASP A 73 -8.51 6.66 -4.37
C ASP A 73 -8.02 7.42 -3.12
N LYS A 74 -8.03 6.73 -1.97
CA LYS A 74 -7.63 7.31 -0.67
C LYS A 74 -6.15 7.66 -0.58
N LEU A 75 -5.29 6.90 -1.27
CA LEU A 75 -3.85 7.11 -1.25
C LEU A 75 -3.38 8.19 -2.22
N GLN A 76 -4.19 8.54 -3.23
CA GLN A 76 -3.84 9.51 -4.26
C GLN A 76 -2.49 9.19 -4.94
N VAL A 77 -2.31 7.94 -5.36
CA VAL A 77 -1.02 7.43 -5.90
C VAL A 77 -0.48 8.32 -7.04
N LYS A 78 -1.38 8.87 -7.86
CA LYS A 78 -1.02 9.80 -8.95
C LYS A 78 -0.41 11.10 -8.44
N ASN A 79 -0.93 11.66 -7.35
CA ASN A 79 -0.40 12.88 -6.74
C ASN A 79 0.98 12.62 -6.14
N ILE A 80 1.13 11.49 -5.42
CA ILE A 80 2.43 11.08 -4.88
C ILE A 80 3.47 10.97 -6.00
N MET A 81 3.13 10.30 -7.10
CA MET A 81 4.02 10.15 -8.25
C MET A 81 4.38 11.50 -8.88
N TYR A 82 3.40 12.38 -9.09
CA TYR A 82 3.62 13.71 -9.64
C TYR A 82 4.60 14.53 -8.78
N HIS A 83 4.37 14.57 -7.46
CA HIS A 83 5.23 15.31 -6.54
C HIS A 83 6.63 14.70 -6.44
N ALA A 84 6.75 13.37 -6.38
CA ALA A 84 8.05 12.69 -6.36
C ALA A 84 8.90 13.03 -7.60
N VAL A 85 8.29 13.02 -8.80
CA VAL A 85 8.98 13.39 -10.05
C VAL A 85 9.32 14.88 -10.07
N LYS A 86 8.39 15.74 -9.66
CA LYS A 86 8.61 17.19 -9.57
C LYS A 86 9.80 17.52 -8.67
N ASP A 87 9.87 16.89 -7.50
CA ASP A 87 10.94 17.12 -6.53
C ASP A 87 12.29 16.58 -7.03
N ALA A 88 12.30 15.40 -7.68
CA ALA A 88 13.50 14.87 -8.32
C ALA A 88 14.04 15.79 -9.42
N LEU A 89 13.17 16.33 -10.28
CA LEU A 89 13.57 17.29 -11.32
C LEU A 89 14.11 18.59 -10.72
N ALA A 90 13.51 19.09 -9.64
CA ALA A 90 14.01 20.28 -8.96
C ALA A 90 15.42 20.06 -8.38
N VAL A 91 15.70 18.88 -7.83
CA VAL A 91 17.05 18.53 -7.34
C VAL A 91 18.07 18.49 -8.48
N LEU A 92 17.70 17.89 -9.63
CA LEU A 92 18.60 17.81 -10.79
C LEU A 92 18.91 19.19 -11.39
N ASN A 93 17.89 20.03 -11.58
CA ASN A 93 18.08 21.37 -12.14
C ASN A 93 18.92 22.29 -11.23
N ASN A 94 18.83 22.12 -9.91
CA ASN A 94 19.65 22.88 -8.96
C ASN A 94 21.08 22.33 -8.83
N ALA A 95 21.35 21.13 -9.34
CA ALA A 95 22.66 20.50 -9.31
C ALA A 95 23.47 20.74 -10.59
N GLU A 96 22.86 21.27 -11.65
CA GLU A 96 23.58 21.69 -12.84
C GLU A 96 24.43 22.93 -12.51
N PRO A 97 25.76 22.89 -12.71
CA PRO A 97 26.58 24.10 -12.61
C PRO A 97 26.15 25.10 -13.68
N GLU A 98 26.16 26.39 -13.36
CA GLU A 98 25.93 27.44 -14.37
C GLU A 98 26.92 27.22 -15.54
N GLU A 99 26.39 27.03 -16.76
CA GLU A 99 27.22 27.02 -17.96
C GLU A 99 27.72 28.46 -18.22
N ASP A 100 29.04 28.68 -18.10
CA ASP A 100 29.76 29.90 -18.49
C ASP A 100 29.75 30.15 -20.01
#